data_AF-A0A8B6C5F7-F1
#
_entry.id   AF-A0A8B6C5F7-F1
#
_cell.length_a   1.000
_cell.length_b   1.000
_cell.length_c   1.000
_cell.angle_alpha   90.00
_cell.angle_beta   90.00
_cell.angle_gamma   90.00
#
_symmetry.space_group_name_H-M   'P 1'
#
loop_
_entity.id
_entity.type
_entity.pdbx_description
1 polymer ?
#
loop_
_entity_poly.entity_id
_entity_poly.type
_entity_poly.pdbx_seq_one_letter_code
_entity_poly.pdbx_strand_id
1 'polypeptide(L)'
;MKPQEFLLAALPSPDDLTVLLTAPTGTAAFNINGLTIHHALSIFKTLTVDKAMLGEDKLNTLRSKLENLQILIIDEVSMVNKRLLFFIHERLRQIKKRPEKDPFGGVSVIAVGDFFQLPPVKCRKTDKLYVDDPSNPLNYLWNDFFTIVELDEVMRQREDGLFAQLLNRLRIKDKYSPLESSDLKMLKQCIGSGTDEALHIYATNNEINIHNTEMVINCPVNLS
;
A
#
# COMPACT_ATOMS: atom_id res chain seq x y z
N MET A 1 15.20 -18.26 5.49
CA MET A 1 15.85 -17.14 6.20
C MET A 1 14.93 -15.93 6.04
N LYS A 2 14.47 -15.32 7.12
CA LYS A 2 13.41 -14.29 7.04
C LYS A 2 14.03 -12.95 6.61
N PRO A 3 13.40 -12.16 5.70
CA PRO A 3 13.94 -10.88 5.22
C PRO A 3 14.31 -9.90 6.35
N GLN A 4 13.68 -10.06 7.52
CA GLN A 4 13.88 -9.25 8.72
C GLN A 4 15.30 -9.35 9.30
N GLU A 5 15.99 -10.48 9.12
CA GLU A 5 17.32 -10.72 9.72
C GLU A 5 18.44 -9.91 9.04
N PHE A 6 18.28 -9.56 7.77
CA PHE A 6 19.32 -8.82 7.02
C PHE A 6 19.38 -7.33 7.38
N LEU A 7 18.28 -6.75 7.86
CA LEU A 7 18.18 -5.32 8.19
C LEU A 7 18.55 -5.00 9.65
N LEU A 8 18.56 -6.01 10.53
CA LEU A 8 18.86 -5.84 11.96
C LEU A 8 20.37 -5.80 12.29
N ALA A 9 21.23 -6.19 11.36
CA ALA A 9 22.67 -6.39 11.62
C ALA A 9 23.51 -5.10 11.80
N ALA A 10 22.90 -3.92 11.68
CA ALA A 10 23.61 -2.63 11.68
C ALA A 10 23.11 -1.63 12.74
N LEU A 11 22.41 -2.08 13.78
CA LEU A 11 21.82 -1.16 14.77
C LEU A 11 22.76 -0.87 15.95
N PRO A 12 22.97 0.41 16.32
CA PRO A 12 23.69 0.78 17.53
C PRO A 12 22.91 0.45 18.83
N SER A 13 21.58 0.31 18.76
CA SER A 13 20.71 -0.20 19.83
C SER A 13 19.56 -1.04 19.25
N PRO A 14 19.15 -2.14 19.92
CA PRO A 14 18.03 -2.98 19.46
C PRO A 14 16.67 -2.25 19.42
N ASP A 15 16.52 -1.14 20.15
CA ASP A 15 15.28 -0.33 20.19
C ASP A 15 15.25 0.77 19.11
N ASP A 16 16.35 0.99 18.37
CA ASP A 16 16.41 2.03 17.36
C ASP A 16 15.66 1.63 16.10
N LEU A 17 14.58 2.36 15.80
CA LEU A 17 13.82 2.15 14.57
C LEU A 17 14.56 2.75 13.37
N THR A 18 15.32 1.92 12.67
CA THR A 18 16.02 2.29 11.42
C THR A 18 15.21 1.99 10.16
N VAL A 19 14.31 1.00 10.22
CA VAL A 19 13.43 0.62 9.12
C VAL A 19 11.99 0.72 9.58
N LEU A 20 11.19 1.52 8.87
CA LEU A 20 9.76 1.67 9.14
C LEU A 20 8.95 1.04 8.01
N LEU A 21 8.18 0.00 8.33
CA LEU A 21 7.27 -0.67 7.41
C LEU A 21 5.90 0.01 7.43
N THR A 22 5.42 0.44 6.27
CA THR A 22 4.12 1.10 6.15
C THR A 22 3.30 0.62 4.98
N ALA A 23 1.98 0.79 5.08
CA ALA A 23 1.05 0.59 3.98
C ALA A 23 -0.13 1.58 4.05
N PRO A 24 -0.87 1.84 2.97
CA PRO A 24 -2.00 2.77 2.96
C PRO A 24 -3.24 2.22 3.68
N THR A 25 -3.43 0.89 3.74
CA THR A 25 -4.60 0.24 4.37
C THR A 25 -4.20 -0.56 5.62
N GLY A 26 -5.16 -0.78 6.52
CA GLY A 26 -4.93 -1.54 7.75
C GLY A 26 -4.56 -3.00 7.48
N THR A 27 -5.25 -3.66 6.55
CA THR A 27 -4.98 -5.05 6.17
C THR A 27 -3.59 -5.21 5.57
N ALA A 28 -3.19 -4.33 4.65
CA ALA A 28 -1.85 -4.38 4.06
C ALA A 28 -0.75 -4.12 5.10
N ALA A 29 -0.96 -3.14 5.98
CA ALA A 29 -0.02 -2.85 7.06
C ALA A 29 0.14 -4.04 8.01
N PHE A 30 -0.96 -4.71 8.35
CA PHE A 30 -0.94 -5.90 9.19
C PHE A 30 -0.15 -7.05 8.54
N ASN A 31 -0.32 -7.28 7.24
CA ASN A 31 0.36 -8.36 6.51
C ASN A 31 1.90 -8.26 6.53
N ILE A 32 2.44 -7.05 6.60
CA ILE A 32 3.89 -6.80 6.68
C ILE A 32 4.37 -6.52 8.10
N ASN A 33 3.54 -6.74 9.13
CA ASN A 33 3.82 -6.36 10.52
C ASN A 33 4.20 -4.88 10.67
N GLY A 34 3.63 -4.02 9.83
CA GLY A 34 3.88 -2.59 9.78
C GLY A 34 2.73 -1.75 10.32
N LEU A 35 2.78 -0.46 10.04
CA LEU A 35 1.77 0.52 10.45
C LEU A 35 1.12 1.18 9.24
N THR A 36 -0.09 1.72 9.39
CA THR A 36 -0.63 2.55 8.30
C THR A 36 0.20 3.83 8.17
N ILE A 37 0.43 4.31 6.94
CA ILE A 37 1.16 5.57 6.67
C ILE A 37 0.61 6.72 7.53
N HIS A 38 -0.71 6.83 7.58
CA HIS A 38 -1.42 7.85 8.36
C HIS A 38 -1.08 7.79 9.85
N HIS A 39 -1.03 6.59 10.44
CA HIS A 39 -0.69 6.40 11.84
C HIS A 39 0.81 6.61 12.10
N ALA A 40 1.67 6.00 11.28
CA ALA A 40 3.12 6.03 11.45
C ALA A 40 3.69 7.45 11.40
N LEU A 41 3.16 8.28 10.51
CA LEU A 41 3.65 9.64 10.24
C LEU A 41 2.72 10.73 10.79
N SER A 42 1.67 10.34 11.54
CA SER A 42 0.62 11.24 12.04
C SER A 42 0.08 12.18 10.95
N ILE A 43 -0.22 11.61 9.78
CA ILE A 43 -0.81 12.32 8.64
C ILE A 43 -2.33 12.20 8.72
N PHE A 44 -3.03 13.31 8.67
CA PHE A 44 -4.49 13.33 8.71
C PHE A 44 -5.11 12.76 7.43
N LYS A 45 -6.24 12.04 7.54
CA LYS A 45 -6.98 11.52 6.37
C LYS A 45 -7.50 12.64 5.47
N THR A 46 -7.91 13.78 6.05
CA THR A 46 -8.21 14.99 5.29
C THR A 46 -6.94 15.80 5.13
N LEU A 47 -6.31 15.59 3.99
CA LEU A 47 -5.15 16.34 3.55
C LEU A 47 -5.63 17.75 3.15
N THR A 48 -5.59 18.72 4.06
CA THR A 48 -5.67 20.15 3.74
C THR A 48 -4.32 20.80 4.08
N VAL A 49 -3.94 21.85 3.36
CA VAL A 49 -2.62 22.50 3.57
C VAL A 49 -2.50 23.01 5.01
N ASP A 50 -3.58 23.54 5.57
CA ASP A 50 -3.62 24.04 6.95
C ASP A 50 -3.49 22.94 8.02
N LYS A 51 -3.79 21.68 7.66
CA LYS A 51 -3.66 20.51 8.55
C LYS A 51 -2.29 19.81 8.41
N ALA A 52 -1.38 20.35 7.61
CA ALA A 52 -0.01 19.85 7.50
C ALA A 52 0.78 20.02 8.81
N MET A 53 0.46 21.08 9.55
CA MET A 53 1.15 21.44 10.78
C MET A 53 0.68 20.56 11.94
N LEU A 54 1.56 19.68 12.40
CA LEU A 54 1.40 19.03 13.71
C LEU A 54 1.75 20.04 14.79
N GLY A 55 1.04 19.97 15.93
CA GLY A 55 1.48 20.64 17.14
C GLY A 55 2.86 20.15 17.57
N GLU A 56 3.65 21.05 18.15
CA GLU A 56 5.07 20.83 18.45
C GLU A 56 5.29 19.59 19.34
N ASP A 57 4.40 19.33 20.31
CA ASP A 57 4.49 18.15 21.20
C ASP A 57 4.42 16.82 20.42
N LYS A 58 3.46 16.72 19.49
CA LYS A 58 3.31 15.52 18.65
C LYS A 58 4.49 15.36 17.70
N LEU A 59 4.98 16.47 17.16
CA LEU A 59 6.13 16.47 16.27
C LEU A 59 7.41 16.06 17.02
N ASN A 60 7.61 16.53 18.25
CA ASN A 60 8.75 16.13 19.08
C ASN A 60 8.69 14.65 19.47
N THR A 61 7.50 14.14 19.80
CA THR A 61 7.31 12.69 20.02
C THR A 61 7.72 11.88 18.78
N LEU A 62 7.31 12.32 17.58
CA LEU A 62 7.71 11.65 16.33
C LEU A 62 9.21 11.78 16.06
N ARG A 63 9.81 12.94 16.36
CA ARG A 63 11.26 13.15 16.21
C ARG A 63 12.05 12.17 17.05
N SER A 64 11.70 12.02 18.33
CA SER A 64 12.37 11.04 19.20
C SER A 64 12.15 9.61 18.73
N LYS A 65 10.93 9.26 18.28
CA LYS A 65 10.62 7.90 17.81
C LYS A 65 11.34 7.54 16.50
N LEU A 66 11.51 8.51 15.61
CA LEU A 66 12.01 8.30 14.24
C LEU A 66 13.38 8.95 14.02
N GLU A 67 14.11 9.27 15.08
CA GLU A 67 15.41 9.95 15.04
C GLU A 67 16.42 9.17 14.19
N ASN A 68 16.46 7.85 14.39
CA ASN A 68 17.38 6.93 13.73
C ASN A 68 16.81 6.29 12.45
N LEU A 69 15.61 6.69 12.00
CA LEU A 69 14.99 6.17 10.78
C LEU A 69 15.88 6.40 9.55
N GLN A 70 16.25 5.34 8.83
CA GLN A 70 17.05 5.40 7.62
C GLN A 70 16.26 4.97 6.39
N ILE A 71 15.34 4.00 6.55
CA ILE A 71 14.57 3.42 5.45
C ILE A 71 13.08 3.45 5.79
N LEU A 72 12.27 4.01 4.89
CA LEU A 72 10.83 3.91 4.90
C LEU A 72 10.39 2.96 3.79
N ILE A 73 9.70 1.88 4.14
CA ILE A 73 9.08 0.97 3.18
C ILE A 73 7.58 1.29 3.08
N ILE A 74 7.09 1.44 1.86
CA ILE A 74 5.68 1.69 1.54
C ILE A 74 5.19 0.53 0.68
N ASP A 75 4.47 -0.40 1.29
CA ASP A 75 3.77 -1.46 0.57
C ASP A 75 2.43 -0.94 0.01
N GLU A 76 1.94 -1.59 -1.05
CA GLU A 76 0.74 -1.21 -1.79
C GLU A 76 0.74 0.25 -2.30
N VAL A 77 1.87 0.68 -2.91
CA VAL A 77 2.05 2.05 -3.43
C VAL A 77 0.98 2.48 -4.45
N SER A 78 0.28 1.54 -5.08
CA SER A 78 -0.80 1.83 -6.04
C SER A 78 -1.93 2.68 -5.45
N MET A 79 -2.15 2.58 -4.13
CA MET A 79 -3.16 3.36 -3.41
C MET A 79 -2.63 4.68 -2.85
N VAL A 80 -1.35 5.00 -3.06
CA VAL A 80 -0.73 6.27 -2.69
C VAL A 80 -0.89 7.27 -3.84
N ASN A 81 -1.29 8.49 -3.54
CA ASN A 81 -1.39 9.59 -4.52
C ASN A 81 -0.25 10.61 -4.30
N LYS A 82 -0.03 11.47 -5.30
CA LYS A 82 1.01 12.53 -5.26
C LYS A 82 0.92 13.40 -4.01
N ARG A 83 -0.30 13.69 -3.57
CA ARG A 83 -0.55 14.49 -2.37
C ARG A 83 -0.08 13.77 -1.10
N LEU A 84 -0.43 12.50 -0.91
CA LEU A 84 0.00 11.71 0.24
C LEU A 84 1.52 11.57 0.24
N LEU A 85 2.15 11.32 -0.93
CA LEU A 85 3.60 11.28 -1.05
C LEU A 85 4.26 12.60 -0.64
N PHE A 86 3.68 13.74 -1.02
CA PHE A 86 4.13 15.06 -0.57
C PHE A 86 4.04 15.22 0.96
N PHE A 87 2.97 14.75 1.59
CA PHE A 87 2.87 14.80 3.06
C PHE A 87 3.87 13.88 3.76
N ILE A 88 4.20 12.73 3.16
CA ILE A 88 5.28 11.85 3.64
C ILE A 88 6.61 12.60 3.58
N HIS A 89 6.93 13.18 2.42
CA HIS A 89 8.14 13.98 2.19
C HIS A 89 8.29 15.10 3.22
N GLU A 90 7.26 15.94 3.37
CA GLU A 90 7.28 17.06 4.32
C GLU A 90 7.37 16.59 5.77
N ARG A 91 6.66 15.52 6.14
CA ARG A 91 6.74 14.97 7.50
C ARG A 91 8.16 14.48 7.83
N LEU A 92 8.79 13.75 6.92
CA LEU A 92 10.15 13.26 7.13
C LEU A 92 11.16 14.40 7.21
N ARG A 93 11.00 15.46 6.39
CA ARG A 93 11.80 16.69 6.51
C ARG A 93 11.66 17.36 7.87
N GLN A 94 10.44 17.49 8.39
CA GLN A 94 10.17 18.07 9.70
C GLN A 94 10.75 17.25 10.87
N ILE A 95 10.81 15.93 10.70
CA ILE A 95 11.41 15.00 11.66
C ILE A 95 12.93 15.11 11.63
N LYS A 96 13.54 15.00 10.43
CA LYS A 96 14.99 14.89 10.27
C LYS A 96 15.75 16.21 10.35
N LYS A 97 15.07 17.34 10.13
CA LYS A 97 15.66 18.69 10.11
C LYS A 97 16.89 18.77 9.20
N ARG A 98 16.85 18.07 8.06
CA ARG A 98 17.89 18.09 7.03
C ARG A 98 17.67 19.23 6.04
N PRO A 99 18.71 19.67 5.30
CA PRO A 99 18.59 20.67 4.24
C PRO A 99 17.49 20.32 3.22
N GLU A 100 16.90 21.36 2.62
CA GLU A 100 15.82 21.22 1.63
C GLU A 100 16.18 20.38 0.40
N LYS A 101 17.46 20.36 0.04
CA LYS A 101 17.99 19.56 -1.06
C LYS A 101 17.93 18.04 -0.82
N ASP A 102 17.74 17.60 0.43
CA ASP A 102 17.72 16.17 0.77
C ASP A 102 16.27 15.67 0.66
N PRO A 103 15.91 14.89 -0.39
CA PRO A 103 14.57 14.37 -0.55
C PRO A 103 14.20 13.50 0.65
N PHE A 104 12.93 13.56 1.09
CA PHE A 104 12.41 12.83 2.23
C PHE A 104 13.23 13.02 3.53
N GLY A 105 13.90 14.16 3.68
CA GLY A 105 14.76 14.44 4.85
C GLY A 105 15.97 13.51 4.95
N GLY A 106 16.43 12.96 3.82
CA GLY A 106 17.56 12.02 3.76
C GLY A 106 17.19 10.57 4.12
N VAL A 107 15.90 10.25 4.27
CA VAL A 107 15.42 8.88 4.45
C VAL A 107 15.28 8.20 3.09
N SER A 108 15.83 6.99 2.95
CA SER A 108 15.63 6.18 1.75
C SER A 108 14.21 5.64 1.72
N VAL A 109 13.48 5.84 0.62
CA VAL A 109 12.10 5.38 0.48
C VAL A 109 12.06 4.24 -0.52
N ILE A 110 11.57 3.08 -0.08
CA ILE A 110 11.32 1.92 -0.94
C ILE A 110 9.82 1.76 -1.05
N ALA A 111 9.29 1.95 -2.26
CA ALA A 111 7.87 1.78 -2.54
C ALA A 111 7.63 0.51 -3.35
N VAL A 112 6.71 -0.33 -2.89
CA VAL A 112 6.40 -1.64 -3.47
C VAL A 112 4.91 -1.70 -3.77
N GLY A 113 4.54 -2.29 -4.90
CA GLY A 113 3.14 -2.51 -5.27
C GLY A 113 2.96 -2.64 -6.77
N ASP A 114 1.70 -2.71 -7.21
CA ASP A 114 1.34 -2.87 -8.61
C ASP A 114 0.27 -1.85 -9.02
N PHE A 115 0.64 -0.91 -9.91
CA PHE A 115 -0.26 0.15 -10.38
C PHE A 115 -1.43 -0.35 -11.23
N PHE A 116 -1.44 -1.61 -11.67
CA PHE A 116 -2.58 -2.25 -12.30
C PHE A 116 -3.64 -2.73 -11.29
N GLN A 117 -3.34 -2.72 -9.99
CA GLN A 117 -4.31 -2.99 -8.93
C GLN A 117 -5.15 -1.75 -8.61
N LEU A 118 -5.75 -1.70 -7.42
CA LEU A 118 -6.64 -0.63 -7.00
C LEU A 118 -5.90 0.71 -6.96
N PRO A 119 -6.42 1.75 -7.65
CA PRO A 119 -5.89 3.11 -7.55
C PRO A 119 -6.31 3.77 -6.23
N PRO A 120 -5.76 4.95 -5.91
CA PRO A 120 -6.17 5.69 -4.73
C PRO A 120 -7.67 6.04 -4.78
N VAL A 121 -8.37 5.88 -3.67
CA VAL A 121 -9.83 6.11 -3.57
C VAL A 121 -10.17 7.59 -3.76
N LYS A 122 -11.23 7.89 -4.54
CA LYS A 122 -11.76 9.25 -4.78
C LYS A 122 -10.68 10.26 -5.24
N CYS A 123 -9.75 9.80 -6.06
CA CYS A 123 -8.60 10.57 -6.53
C CYS A 123 -8.76 10.95 -8.00
N ARG A 124 -8.34 12.18 -8.39
CA ARG A 124 -8.32 12.59 -9.80
C ARG A 124 -7.24 11.81 -10.55
N LYS A 125 -7.39 11.67 -11.87
CA LYS A 125 -6.38 10.98 -12.69
C LYS A 125 -4.99 11.63 -12.55
N THR A 126 -4.94 12.95 -12.54
CA THR A 126 -3.73 13.78 -12.44
C THR A 126 -2.99 13.69 -11.09
N ASP A 127 -3.68 13.17 -10.07
CA ASP A 127 -3.14 13.01 -8.71
C ASP A 127 -2.50 11.62 -8.48
N LYS A 128 -2.64 10.69 -9.42
CA LYS A 128 -2.04 9.35 -9.36
C LYS A 128 -0.54 9.42 -9.62
N LEU A 129 0.25 8.64 -8.89
CA LEU A 129 1.72 8.67 -8.99
C LEU A 129 2.25 8.32 -10.38
N TYR A 130 1.66 7.30 -11.02
CA TYR A 130 2.03 6.79 -12.34
C TYR A 130 1.52 7.64 -13.52
N VAL A 131 0.87 8.77 -13.26
CA VAL A 131 0.42 9.69 -14.31
C VAL A 131 1.38 10.86 -14.34
N ASP A 132 2.21 10.93 -15.37
CA ASP A 132 3.06 12.09 -15.61
C ASP A 132 2.20 13.26 -16.09
N ASP A 133 2.06 14.27 -15.25
CA ASP A 133 1.27 15.47 -15.54
C ASP A 133 2.03 16.71 -15.05
N PRO A 134 2.72 17.43 -15.94
CA PRO A 134 3.46 18.64 -15.61
C PRO A 134 2.60 19.76 -15.02
N SER A 135 1.28 19.74 -15.21
CA SER A 135 0.38 20.74 -14.61
C SER A 135 0.20 20.54 -13.10
N ASN A 136 0.52 19.35 -12.58
CA ASN A 136 0.47 19.07 -11.15
C ASN A 136 1.79 19.48 -10.49
N PRO A 137 1.81 20.44 -9.55
CA PRO A 137 3.05 20.91 -8.91
C PRO A 137 3.75 19.85 -8.06
N LEU A 138 3.08 18.71 -7.76
CA LEU A 138 3.64 17.60 -7.00
C LEU A 138 4.19 16.47 -7.88
N ASN A 139 4.20 16.66 -9.22
CA ASN A 139 4.61 15.64 -10.17
C ASN A 139 6.09 15.22 -10.03
N TYR A 140 6.94 16.16 -9.62
CA TYR A 140 8.39 15.94 -9.49
C TYR A 140 8.75 14.87 -8.45
N LEU A 141 7.96 14.72 -7.37
CA LEU A 141 8.36 13.86 -6.24
C LEU A 141 8.52 12.39 -6.63
N TRP A 142 7.64 11.90 -7.50
CA TRP A 142 7.72 10.51 -7.97
C TRP A 142 8.71 10.38 -9.12
N ASN A 143 8.64 11.29 -10.10
CA ASN A 143 9.42 11.18 -11.33
C ASN A 143 10.92 11.47 -11.14
N ASP A 144 11.28 12.36 -10.21
CA ASP A 144 12.66 12.83 -10.07
C ASP A 144 13.43 12.04 -9.00
N PHE A 145 12.75 11.47 -8.00
CA PHE A 145 13.39 10.84 -6.83
C PHE A 145 13.25 9.32 -6.77
N PHE A 146 12.41 8.69 -7.60
CA PHE A 146 12.25 7.24 -7.60
C PHE A 146 12.88 6.60 -8.84
N THR A 147 13.56 5.49 -8.63
CA THR A 147 13.99 4.58 -9.70
C THR A 147 13.05 3.39 -9.73
N ILE A 148 12.50 3.08 -10.89
CA ILE A 148 11.57 1.96 -11.06
C ILE A 148 12.36 0.68 -11.35
N VAL A 149 12.04 -0.37 -10.60
CA VAL A 149 12.52 -1.73 -10.83
C VAL A 149 11.31 -2.64 -10.96
N GLU A 150 11.21 -3.36 -12.07
CA GLU A 150 10.12 -4.31 -12.32
C GLU A 150 10.56 -5.72 -11.92
N LEU A 151 9.67 -6.43 -11.21
CA LEU A 151 9.83 -7.85 -10.91
C LEU A 151 9.01 -8.66 -11.92
N ASP A 152 9.65 -9.66 -12.54
CA ASP A 152 9.10 -10.46 -13.63
C ASP A 152 8.68 -11.88 -13.20
N GLU A 153 9.30 -12.43 -12.15
CA GLU A 153 8.99 -13.76 -11.66
C GLU A 153 7.72 -13.81 -10.77
N VAL A 154 6.68 -14.50 -11.25
CA VAL A 154 5.43 -14.74 -10.49
C VAL A 154 5.61 -15.90 -9.51
N MET A 155 5.59 -15.60 -8.22
CA MET A 155 5.83 -16.61 -7.17
C MET A 155 4.55 -17.26 -6.62
N ARG A 156 3.39 -16.59 -6.72
CA ARG A 156 2.14 -17.02 -6.06
C ARG A 156 1.46 -18.20 -6.76
N GLN A 157 1.51 -18.25 -8.09
CA GLN A 157 0.89 -19.30 -8.90
C GLN A 157 1.94 -20.16 -9.63
N ARG A 158 3.11 -20.41 -9.02
CA ARG A 158 4.21 -21.16 -9.66
C ARG A 158 3.79 -22.55 -10.15
N GLU A 159 2.87 -23.20 -9.45
CA GLU A 159 2.39 -24.54 -9.78
C GLU A 159 1.32 -24.55 -10.89
N ASP A 160 0.73 -23.39 -11.21
CA ASP A 160 -0.31 -23.24 -12.24
C ASP A 160 0.05 -22.12 -13.23
N GLY A 161 0.90 -22.48 -14.19
CA GLY A 161 1.36 -21.55 -15.23
C GLY A 161 0.24 -21.05 -16.15
N LEU A 162 -0.80 -21.86 -16.39
CA LEU A 162 -1.93 -21.45 -17.23
C LEU A 162 -2.76 -20.37 -16.53
N PHE A 163 -3.02 -20.56 -15.23
CA PHE A 163 -3.71 -19.56 -14.43
C PHE A 163 -2.89 -18.28 -14.26
N ALA A 164 -1.57 -18.39 -14.05
CA ALA A 164 -0.67 -17.24 -14.01
C ALA A 164 -0.72 -16.41 -15.32
N GLN A 165 -0.72 -17.09 -16.48
CA GLN A 165 -0.83 -16.43 -17.78
C GLN A 165 -2.18 -15.71 -17.95
N LEU A 166 -3.29 -16.35 -17.52
CA LEU A 166 -4.61 -15.70 -17.50
C LEU A 166 -4.61 -14.43 -16.63
N LEU A 167 -4.03 -14.49 -15.42
CA LEU A 167 -3.98 -13.33 -14.53
C LEU A 167 -3.16 -12.19 -15.14
N ASN A 168 -2.04 -12.50 -15.81
CA ASN A 168 -1.24 -11.49 -16.50
C ASN A 168 -1.98 -10.86 -17.69
N ARG A 169 -2.78 -11.64 -18.45
CA ARG A 169 -3.66 -11.08 -19.49
C ARG A 169 -4.73 -10.17 -18.89
N LEU A 170 -5.37 -10.60 -17.80
CA LEU A 170 -6.38 -9.80 -17.10
C LEU A 170 -5.83 -8.49 -16.54
N ARG A 171 -4.59 -8.50 -16.04
CA ARG A 171 -3.92 -7.34 -15.43
C ARG A 171 -3.87 -6.12 -16.35
N ILE A 172 -3.62 -6.31 -17.65
CA ILE A 172 -3.48 -5.23 -18.64
C ILE A 172 -4.73 -5.06 -19.53
N LYS A 173 -5.77 -5.85 -19.28
CA LYS A 173 -6.93 -5.92 -20.16
C LYS A 173 -7.80 -4.66 -20.04
N ASP A 174 -8.12 -4.05 -21.18
CA ASP A 174 -9.11 -2.98 -21.24
C ASP A 174 -10.54 -3.51 -21.00
N LYS A 175 -11.39 -2.68 -20.38
CA LYS A 175 -12.78 -3.04 -20.05
C LYS A 175 -13.61 -3.48 -21.27
N TYR A 176 -13.38 -2.88 -22.43
CA TYR A 176 -14.17 -3.09 -23.65
C TYR A 176 -13.66 -4.24 -24.52
N SER A 177 -12.41 -4.67 -24.32
CA SER A 177 -11.87 -5.83 -25.03
C SER A 177 -12.58 -7.12 -24.58
N PRO A 178 -12.90 -8.07 -25.48
CA PRO A 178 -13.43 -9.37 -25.07
C PRO A 178 -12.35 -10.22 -24.38
N LEU A 179 -12.78 -11.11 -23.49
CA LEU A 179 -11.90 -12.17 -22.95
C LEU A 179 -11.72 -13.28 -23.99
N GLU A 180 -10.56 -13.94 -23.97
CA GLU A 180 -10.37 -15.15 -24.74
C GLU A 180 -11.34 -16.26 -24.29
N SER A 181 -11.76 -17.10 -25.22
CA SER A 181 -12.71 -18.19 -24.91
C SER A 181 -12.12 -19.21 -23.94
N SER A 182 -10.81 -19.45 -24.01
CA SER A 182 -10.02 -20.25 -23.06
C SER A 182 -10.10 -19.67 -21.64
N ASP A 183 -9.90 -18.37 -21.51
CA ASP A 183 -9.89 -17.66 -20.23
C ASP A 183 -11.27 -17.66 -19.58
N LEU A 184 -12.31 -17.36 -20.36
CA LEU A 184 -13.70 -17.44 -19.91
C LEU A 184 -14.05 -18.84 -19.43
N LYS A 185 -13.59 -19.88 -20.13
CA LYS A 185 -13.85 -21.26 -19.74
C LYS A 185 -13.18 -21.58 -18.40
N MET A 186 -11.92 -21.16 -18.21
CA MET A 186 -11.20 -21.37 -16.96
C MET A 186 -11.84 -20.62 -15.78
N LEU A 187 -12.22 -19.36 -15.97
CA LEU A 187 -12.92 -18.58 -14.94
C LEU A 187 -14.29 -19.17 -14.59
N LYS A 188 -15.04 -19.67 -15.59
CA LYS A 188 -16.36 -20.28 -15.38
C LYS A 188 -16.28 -21.62 -14.64
N GLN A 189 -15.16 -22.34 -14.71
CA GLN A 189 -14.95 -23.57 -13.93
C GLN A 189 -14.86 -23.28 -12.42
N CYS A 190 -14.47 -22.06 -12.04
CA CYS A 190 -14.42 -21.63 -10.65
C CYS A 190 -15.79 -21.15 -10.10
N ILE A 191 -16.84 -21.12 -10.92
CA ILE A 191 -18.19 -20.73 -10.48
C ILE A 191 -18.86 -21.95 -9.83
N GLY A 192 -19.01 -21.90 -8.51
CA GLY A 192 -19.69 -22.92 -7.71
C GLY A 192 -20.03 -22.39 -6.31
N SER A 193 -20.70 -23.20 -5.49
CA SER A 193 -20.87 -22.89 -4.07
C SER A 193 -19.52 -23.07 -3.37
N GLY A 194 -18.84 -21.96 -3.09
CA GLY A 194 -17.75 -21.96 -2.13
C GLY A 194 -18.23 -22.48 -0.78
N THR A 195 -17.31 -22.96 0.05
CA THR A 195 -17.63 -23.32 1.43
C THR A 195 -17.90 -22.06 2.23
N ASP A 196 -18.88 -22.11 3.14
CA ASP A 196 -19.16 -21.01 4.09
C ASP A 196 -17.92 -20.60 4.92
N GLU A 197 -16.98 -21.53 5.12
CA GLU A 197 -15.71 -21.31 5.82
C GLU A 197 -14.66 -20.54 5.02
N ALA A 198 -14.87 -20.33 3.71
CA ALA A 198 -13.93 -19.61 2.86
C ALA A 198 -14.02 -18.09 3.08
N LEU A 199 -12.93 -17.39 2.77
CA LEU A 199 -12.96 -15.93 2.68
C LEU A 199 -13.79 -15.49 1.47
N HIS A 200 -14.90 -14.80 1.72
CA HIS A 200 -15.75 -14.24 0.68
C HIS A 200 -15.35 -12.79 0.37
N ILE A 201 -15.10 -12.49 -0.90
CA ILE A 201 -14.68 -11.14 -1.37
C ILE A 201 -15.78 -10.56 -2.25
N TYR A 202 -16.22 -9.34 -1.94
CA TYR A 202 -17.28 -8.63 -2.67
C TYR A 202 -16.79 -7.26 -3.15
N ALA A 203 -17.52 -6.69 -4.11
CA ALA A 203 -17.19 -5.39 -4.68
C ALA A 203 -17.55 -4.22 -3.76
N THR A 204 -18.62 -4.36 -2.95
CA THR A 204 -19.13 -3.28 -2.10
C THR A 204 -19.28 -3.69 -0.64
N ASN A 205 -19.11 -2.71 0.25
CA ASN A 205 -19.35 -2.91 1.69
C ASN A 205 -20.80 -3.32 1.99
N ASN A 206 -21.76 -2.95 1.14
CA ASN A 206 -23.15 -3.34 1.33
C ASN A 206 -23.33 -4.86 1.15
N GLU A 207 -22.75 -5.44 0.10
CA GLU A 207 -22.76 -6.89 -0.11
C GLU A 207 -22.03 -7.63 1.01
N ILE A 208 -20.87 -7.11 1.46
CA ILE A 208 -20.13 -7.65 2.61
C ILE A 208 -21.02 -7.68 3.85
N ASN A 209 -21.71 -6.57 4.15
CA ASN A 209 -22.54 -6.47 5.35
C ASN A 209 -23.73 -7.43 5.30
N ILE A 210 -24.36 -7.58 4.13
CA ILE A 210 -25.47 -8.52 3.94
C ILE A 210 -24.98 -9.95 4.22
N HIS A 211 -23.92 -10.39 3.53
CA HIS A 211 -23.38 -11.74 3.70
C HIS A 211 -22.89 -12.00 5.13
N ASN A 212 -22.14 -11.08 5.73
CA ASN A 212 -21.67 -11.23 7.11
C ASN A 212 -22.83 -11.31 8.11
N THR A 213 -23.92 -10.57 7.89
CA THR A 213 -25.11 -10.62 8.76
C THR A 213 -25.78 -11.98 8.65
N GLU A 214 -25.95 -12.51 7.44
CA GLU A 214 -26.51 -13.85 7.21
C GLU A 214 -25.65 -14.93 7.87
N MET A 215 -24.32 -14.84 7.72
CA MET A 215 -23.38 -15.78 8.34
C MET A 215 -23.42 -15.76 9.88
N VAL A 216 -23.52 -14.57 10.49
CA VAL A 216 -23.64 -14.45 11.95
C VAL A 216 -24.95 -15.01 12.47
N ILE A 217 -26.07 -14.78 11.77
CA ILE A 217 -27.39 -15.32 12.15
C ILE A 217 -27.40 -16.85 12.06
N ASN A 218 -26.77 -17.40 11.03
CA ASN A 218 -26.75 -18.84 10.78
C ASN A 218 -25.65 -19.59 11.55
N CYS A 219 -24.80 -18.87 12.31
CA CYS A 219 -23.75 -19.48 13.10
C CYS A 219 -24.36 -20.23 14.31
N PRO A 220 -24.18 -21.56 14.42
CA PRO A 220 -24.72 -22.31 15.55
C PRO A 220 -24.05 -21.81 16.84
N VAL A 221 -24.88 -21.30 17.76
CA VAL A 221 -24.42 -20.83 19.07
C VAL A 221 -24.00 -22.04 19.90
N ASN A 222 -22.74 -22.47 19.79
CA ASN A 222 -22.14 -23.36 20.77
C ASN A 222 -21.81 -22.55 22.02
N LEU A 223 -22.82 -22.33 22.86
CA LEU A 223 -22.64 -21.95 24.26
C LEU A 223 -22.10 -23.18 25.00
N SER A 224 -20.77 -23.26 25.11
CA SER A 224 -20.07 -24.11 26.08
C SER A 224 -19.61 -23.28 27.26
#